data_AF-A0A7J2R9U6-F1
#
_entry.id   AF-A0A7J2R9U6-F1
#
_cell.length_a   1.000
_cell.length_b   1.000
_cell.length_c   1.000
_cell.angle_alpha   90.00
_cell.angle_beta   90.00
_cell.angle_gamma   90.00
#
_symmetry.space_group_name_H-M   'P 1'
#
loop_
_entity.id
_entity.type
_entity.pdbx_description
1 polymer ?
#
loop_
_entity_poly.entity_id
_entity_poly.type
_entity_poly.pdbx_seq_one_letter_code
_entity_poly.pdbx_strand_id
1 'polypeptide(L)'
;MYKHRTPLTIKAKQNISKGLKGKYTGKNAGHYKGGKFKDSNGYINIFSPNHPYKRTNNYVLEHRLIMEKHLGRYLTKKEIVHHINGIRNDNRIENLTLVNSETHERHTLIKRLQQRIRQLEGRL
;
A
#
# COMPACT_ATOMS: atom_id res chain seq x y z
N MET A 1 -28.62 -25.36 -22.15
CA MET A 1 -29.26 -25.67 -20.85
C MET A 1 -28.29 -25.34 -19.71
N TYR A 2 -28.43 -24.18 -19.07
CA TYR A 2 -27.59 -23.82 -17.91
C TYR A 2 -28.15 -24.51 -16.65
N LYS A 3 -27.34 -25.32 -15.98
CA LYS A 3 -27.70 -25.93 -14.69
C LYS A 3 -27.69 -24.84 -13.63
N HIS A 4 -28.86 -24.35 -13.21
CA HIS A 4 -28.96 -23.49 -12.04
C HIS A 4 -28.50 -24.27 -10.80
N ARG A 5 -27.35 -23.89 -10.23
CA ARG A 5 -26.89 -24.44 -8.95
C ARG A 5 -27.83 -23.94 -7.86
N THR A 6 -28.35 -24.86 -7.05
CA THR A 6 -29.16 -24.51 -5.88
C THR A 6 -28.31 -23.73 -4.87
N PRO A 7 -28.86 -22.68 -4.25
CA PRO A 7 -28.12 -21.92 -3.24
C PRO A 7 -27.82 -22.80 -2.02
N LEU A 8 -26.61 -22.70 -1.49
CA LEU A 8 -26.20 -23.40 -0.27
C LEU A 8 -27.08 -22.99 0.92
N THR A 9 -27.43 -23.98 1.74
CA THR A 9 -28.12 -23.76 3.03
C THR A 9 -27.24 -22.96 4.00
N ILE A 10 -27.86 -22.23 4.93
CA ILE A 10 -27.15 -21.45 5.94
C ILE A 10 -26.17 -22.32 6.74
N LYS A 11 -26.59 -23.53 7.11
CA LYS A 11 -25.76 -24.52 7.82
C LYS A 11 -24.54 -24.95 7.01
N ALA A 12 -24.70 -25.17 5.70
CA ALA A 12 -23.58 -25.48 4.81
C ALA A 12 -22.59 -24.30 4.71
N LYS A 13 -23.08 -23.06 4.58
CA LYS A 13 -22.23 -21.85 4.58
C LYS A 13 -21.43 -21.71 5.87
N GLN A 14 -22.06 -21.95 7.03
CA GLN A 14 -21.40 -21.92 8.34
C GLN A 14 -20.33 -22.99 8.48
N ASN A 15 -20.59 -24.22 8.03
CA ASN A 15 -19.60 -25.31 8.09
C ASN A 15 -18.39 -25.05 7.17
N ILE A 16 -18.64 -24.52 5.97
CA ILE A 16 -17.58 -24.08 5.05
C ILE A 16 -16.74 -22.98 5.71
N SER A 17 -17.38 -21.93 6.26
CA SER A 17 -16.68 -20.84 6.95
C SER A 17 -15.82 -21.34 8.12
N LYS A 18 -16.34 -22.28 8.93
CA LYS A 18 -15.58 -22.93 10.01
C LYS A 18 -14.36 -23.69 9.50
N GLY A 19 -14.48 -24.46 8.42
CA GLY A 19 -13.38 -25.23 7.83
C GLY A 19 -12.32 -24.40 7.11
N LEU A 20 -12.69 -23.19 6.65
CA LEU A 20 -11.76 -22.24 6.01
C LEU A 20 -11.03 -21.33 7.01
N LYS A 21 -11.54 -21.22 8.26
CA LYS A 21 -11.01 -20.30 9.27
C LYS A 21 -9.54 -20.63 9.58
N GLY A 22 -8.63 -19.70 9.30
CA GLY A 22 -7.19 -19.87 9.57
C GLY A 22 -6.38 -20.62 8.51
N LYS A 23 -7.03 -21.30 7.55
CA LYS A 23 -6.36 -22.14 6.55
C LYS A 23 -5.70 -21.32 5.44
N TYR A 24 -6.25 -20.15 5.12
CA TYR A 24 -5.77 -19.26 4.05
C TYR A 24 -5.45 -17.85 4.56
N THR A 25 -5.14 -17.69 5.84
CA THR A 25 -4.86 -16.38 6.45
C THR A 25 -3.44 -16.32 7.00
N GLY A 26 -2.85 -15.12 6.94
CA GLY A 26 -1.49 -14.87 7.44
C GLY A 26 -0.47 -15.84 6.83
N LYS A 27 0.40 -16.39 7.69
CA LYS A 27 1.48 -17.32 7.30
C LYS A 27 1.03 -18.61 6.61
N ASN A 28 -0.25 -18.98 6.73
CA ASN A 28 -0.79 -20.20 6.15
C ASN A 28 -1.30 -20.00 4.71
N ALA A 29 -1.39 -18.76 4.24
CA ALA A 29 -1.77 -18.48 2.86
C ALA A 29 -0.58 -18.73 1.91
N GLY A 30 -0.77 -19.48 0.82
CA GLY A 30 0.30 -19.77 -0.15
C GLY A 30 0.93 -18.53 -0.81
N HIS A 31 0.25 -17.38 -0.77
CA HIS A 31 0.77 -16.10 -1.26
C HIS A 31 1.39 -15.23 -0.15
N TYR A 32 1.58 -15.76 1.07
CA TYR A 32 2.17 -15.03 2.17
C TYR A 32 3.68 -14.85 1.97
N LYS A 33 4.06 -13.70 1.43
CA LYS A 33 5.47 -13.30 1.25
C LYS A 33 5.98 -12.55 2.48
N GLY A 34 5.90 -13.18 3.66
CA GLY A 34 6.30 -12.55 4.93
C GLY A 34 5.45 -11.33 5.32
N GLY A 35 4.21 -11.25 4.82
CA GLY A 35 3.35 -10.07 5.02
C GLY A 35 3.71 -8.87 4.13
N LYS A 36 4.45 -9.07 3.03
CA LYS A 36 4.76 -8.04 2.04
C LYS A 36 3.97 -8.28 0.75
N PHE A 37 3.28 -7.25 0.24
CA PHE A 37 2.63 -7.34 -1.08
C PHE A 37 2.58 -5.98 -1.80
N LYS A 38 2.50 -6.01 -3.13
CA LYS A 38 2.28 -4.83 -3.97
C LYS A 38 0.78 -4.68 -4.22
N ASP A 39 0.22 -3.51 -3.96
CA ASP A 39 -1.20 -3.23 -4.24
C ASP A 39 -1.42 -2.85 -5.72
N SER A 40 -2.69 -2.70 -6.12
CA SER A 40 -3.07 -2.28 -7.47
C SER A 40 -2.58 -0.86 -7.83
N ASN A 41 -2.30 -0.04 -6.83
CA ASN A 41 -1.69 1.28 -7.00
C ASN A 41 -0.17 1.19 -7.13
N GLY A 42 0.43 0.02 -7.01
CA GLY A 42 1.86 -0.19 -7.13
C GLY A 42 2.67 0.12 -5.86
N TYR A 43 2.01 0.41 -4.74
CA TYR A 43 2.69 0.57 -3.46
C TYR A 43 2.97 -0.77 -2.80
N ILE A 44 4.07 -0.83 -2.07
CA ILE A 44 4.43 -1.99 -1.26
C ILE A 44 3.87 -1.82 0.15
N ASN A 45 3.11 -2.81 0.61
CA ASN A 45 2.48 -2.88 1.92
C ASN A 45 3.22 -3.92 2.77
N ILE A 46 3.51 -3.59 4.03
CA ILE A 46 4.18 -4.45 5.01
C ILE A 46 3.26 -4.67 6.22
N PHE A 47 3.01 -5.94 6.54
CA PHE A 47 2.20 -6.33 7.69
C PHE A 47 2.89 -5.89 8.98
N SER A 48 2.27 -4.94 9.68
CA SER A 48 2.81 -4.25 10.86
C SER A 48 1.69 -4.09 11.90
N PRO A 49 1.21 -5.19 12.52
CA PRO A 49 0.05 -5.16 13.41
C PRO A 49 0.26 -4.36 14.70
N ASN A 50 1.50 -4.08 15.08
CA ASN A 50 1.83 -3.31 16.28
C ASN A 50 2.18 -1.84 15.96
N HIS A 51 2.15 -1.43 14.69
CA HIS A 51 2.50 -0.07 14.30
C HIS A 51 1.39 0.92 14.70
N PRO A 52 1.71 2.04 15.38
CA PRO A 52 0.70 2.97 15.92
C PRO A 52 -0.15 3.62 14.81
N TYR A 53 0.44 3.82 13.63
CA TYR A 53 -0.22 4.41 12.46
C TYR A 53 -0.50 3.39 11.34
N LYS A 54 -0.71 2.11 11.69
CA LYS A 54 -1.14 1.09 10.71
C LYS A 54 -2.50 1.43 10.11
N ARG A 55 -2.74 0.95 8.88
CA ARG A 55 -4.06 0.98 8.25
C ARG A 55 -4.98 -0.06 8.91
N THR A 56 -6.28 0.01 8.62
CA THR A 56 -7.31 -0.88 9.20
C THR A 56 -7.04 -2.38 8.98
N ASN A 57 -6.25 -2.73 7.97
CA ASN A 57 -5.86 -4.11 7.64
C ASN A 57 -4.56 -4.57 8.34
N ASN A 58 -4.01 -3.80 9.29
CA ASN A 58 -2.71 -4.03 9.94
C ASN A 58 -1.48 -3.90 9.04
N TYR A 59 -1.57 -3.17 7.93
CA TYR A 59 -0.41 -2.90 7.06
C TYR A 59 0.03 -1.43 7.13
N VAL A 60 1.31 -1.21 6.85
CA VAL A 60 1.93 0.10 6.64
C VAL A 60 2.63 0.11 5.29
N LEU A 61 2.71 1.27 4.63
CA LEU A 61 3.42 1.39 3.36
C LEU A 61 4.94 1.33 3.59
N GLU A 62 5.66 0.57 2.77
CA GLU A 62 7.10 0.33 2.94
C GLU A 62 7.92 1.63 2.91
N HIS A 63 7.61 2.55 1.98
CA HIS A 63 8.28 3.86 1.92
C HIS A 63 8.10 4.67 3.21
N ARG A 64 6.98 4.49 3.93
CA ARG A 64 6.73 5.17 5.19
C ARG A 64 7.67 4.62 6.27
N LEU A 65 7.74 3.29 6.39
CA LEU A 65 8.62 2.63 7.34
C LEU A 65 10.10 2.97 7.10
N ILE A 66 10.52 3.07 5.84
CA ILE A 66 11.88 3.45 5.47
C ILE A 66 12.18 4.89 5.90
N MET A 67 11.26 5.82 5.65
CA MET A 67 11.42 7.22 6.09
C MET A 67 11.41 7.34 7.63
N GLU A 68 10.53 6.61 8.32
CA GLU A 68 10.48 6.56 9.79
C GLU A 68 11.79 6.04 10.39
N LYS A 69 12.34 4.97 9.80
CA LYS A 69 13.65 4.43 10.19
C LYS A 69 14.77 5.45 9.96
N HIS A 70 14.75 6.16 8.84
CA HIS A 70 15.75 7.18 8.52
C HIS A 70 15.70 8.37 9.49
N LEU A 71 14.50 8.79 9.92
CA LEU A 71 14.31 9.89 10.86
C LEU A 71 14.47 9.48 12.34
N GLY A 72 14.44 8.18 12.64
CA GLY A 72 14.46 7.68 14.01
C GLY A 72 13.17 7.94 14.81
N ARG A 73 12.06 8.26 14.14
CA ARG A 73 10.75 8.49 14.78
C ARG A 73 9.59 8.08 13.87
N TYR A 74 8.41 7.87 14.45
CA TYR A 74 7.19 7.69 13.66
C TYR A 74 6.81 8.99 12.93
N LEU A 75 6.30 8.84 11.71
CA LEU A 75 5.67 9.94 11.00
C LEU A 75 4.28 10.15 11.58
N THR A 76 3.84 11.39 11.61
CA THR A 76 2.48 11.79 11.96
C THR A 76 1.52 11.51 10.80
N LYS A 77 0.22 11.64 11.03
CA LYS A 77 -0.81 11.47 9.99
C LYS A 77 -0.75 12.55 8.91
N LYS A 78 -0.19 13.73 9.21
CA LYS A 78 -0.04 14.85 8.28
C LYS A 78 1.21 14.74 7.40
N GLU A 79 2.15 13.89 7.79
CA GLU A 79 3.39 13.65 7.07
C GLU A 79 3.20 12.58 5.99
N ILE A 80 3.41 12.98 4.74
CA ILE A 80 3.26 12.17 3.53
C ILE A 80 4.65 11.96 2.91
N VAL A 81 4.93 10.75 2.46
CA VAL A 81 6.16 10.43 1.73
C VAL A 81 5.85 10.35 0.24
N HIS A 82 6.64 11.02 -0.58
CA HIS A 82 6.54 11.00 -2.04
C HIS A 82 7.77 10.38 -2.69
N HIS A 83 7.54 9.70 -3.80
CA HIS A 83 8.59 9.22 -4.69
C HIS A 83 8.96 10.30 -5.71
N ILE A 84 10.23 10.70 -5.74
CA ILE A 84 10.74 11.76 -6.62
C ILE A 84 10.65 11.33 -8.08
N ASN A 85 11.03 10.09 -8.41
CA ASN A 85 10.95 9.56 -9.77
C ASN A 85 9.54 9.14 -10.22
N GLY A 86 8.56 9.15 -9.30
CA GLY A 86 7.19 8.70 -9.54
C GLY A 86 6.97 7.18 -9.55
N ILE A 87 8.02 6.38 -9.35
CA ILE A 87 7.97 4.92 -9.30
C ILE A 87 7.67 4.47 -7.87
N ARG A 88 6.41 4.07 -7.63
CA ARG A 88 5.85 3.81 -6.29
C ARG A 88 6.46 2.63 -5.51
N ASN A 89 7.23 1.77 -6.18
CA ASN A 89 7.93 0.65 -5.58
C ASN A 89 9.45 0.84 -5.49
N ASP A 90 9.99 1.97 -5.95
CA ASP A 90 11.40 2.33 -5.75
C ASP A 90 11.55 3.05 -4.41
N ASN A 91 11.68 2.30 -3.33
CA ASN A 91 11.67 2.81 -1.96
C ASN A 91 13.07 3.12 -1.41
N ARG A 92 14.08 3.32 -2.27
CA ARG A 92 15.40 3.79 -1.85
C ARG A 92 15.28 5.17 -1.19
N ILE A 93 15.97 5.42 -0.09
CA ILE A 93 15.76 6.62 0.73
C ILE A 93 16.02 7.91 -0.07
N GLU A 94 17.01 7.89 -0.96
CA GLU A 94 17.35 8.99 -1.86
C GLU A 94 16.26 9.32 -2.90
N ASN A 95 15.30 8.40 -3.13
CA ASN A 95 14.16 8.62 -4.00
C ASN A 95 12.89 9.05 -3.23
N LEU A 96 12.97 9.20 -1.90
CA LEU A 96 11.85 9.54 -1.05
C LEU A 96 11.98 10.98 -0.53
N THR A 97 10.87 11.71 -0.51
CA THR A 97 10.80 13.04 0.11
C THR A 97 9.61 13.12 1.06
N LEU A 98 9.82 13.77 2.21
CA LEU A 98 8.79 14.00 3.21
C LEU A 98 8.10 15.34 2.97
N VAL A 99 6.78 15.36 2.93
CA VAL A 99 5.98 16.58 2.79
C VAL A 99 4.89 16.64 3.85
N ASN A 100 4.50 17.85 4.23
CA ASN A 100 3.36 18.08 5.10
C ASN A 100 2.09 18.27 4.27
N SER A 101 1.00 17.59 4.66
CA SER A 101 -0.32 17.68 4.04
C SER A 101 -0.95 19.07 4.10
N GLU A 102 -0.55 19.95 5.03
CA GLU A 102 -1.00 21.36 5.03
C GLU A 102 -0.34 22.19 3.94
N THR A 103 0.85 21.79 3.47
CA THR A 103 1.56 22.45 2.36
C THR A 103 1.27 21.84 0.99
N HIS A 104 0.28 20.92 0.91
CA HIS A 104 0.07 20.00 -0.22
C HIS A 104 -0.21 20.68 -1.57
N GLU A 105 -0.75 21.91 -1.58
CA GLU A 105 -1.02 22.65 -2.82
C GLU A 105 0.24 22.85 -3.69
N ARG A 106 1.41 23.09 -3.06
CA ARG A 106 2.69 23.24 -3.78
C ARG A 106 3.14 21.95 -4.46
N HIS A 107 2.75 20.78 -3.96
CA HIS A 107 3.24 19.50 -4.47
C HIS A 107 2.46 19.04 -5.72
N THR A 108 1.16 19.36 -5.81
CA THR A 108 0.39 19.24 -7.05
C THR A 108 1.00 20.07 -8.18
N LEU A 109 1.48 21.27 -7.85
CA LEU A 109 2.13 22.15 -8.81
C LEU A 109 3.46 21.54 -9.29
N ILE A 110 4.32 21.08 -8.39
CA ILE A 110 5.59 20.43 -8.75
C ILE A 110 5.37 19.21 -9.65
N LYS A 111 4.38 18.35 -9.34
CA LYS A 111 4.03 17.22 -10.21
C LYS A 111 3.57 17.65 -11.61
N ARG A 112 2.71 18.67 -11.70
CA ARG A 112 2.28 19.23 -12.99
C ARG A 112 3.46 19.81 -13.76
N LEU A 113 4.36 20.51 -13.08
CA LEU A 113 5.54 21.12 -13.69
C LEU A 113 6.53 20.05 -14.17
N GLN A 114 6.82 19.02 -13.38
CA GLN A 114 7.66 17.89 -13.79
C GLN A 114 7.05 17.13 -15.00
N GLN A 115 5.73 16.93 -15.00
CA GLN A 115 5.05 16.30 -16.13
C GLN A 115 5.09 17.18 -17.38
N ARG A 116 5.00 18.51 -17.22
CA ARG A 116 5.13 19.48 -18.31
C ARG A 116 6.56 19.53 -18.87
N ILE A 117 7.58 19.52 -18.01
CA ILE A 117 8.99 19.50 -18.42
C ILE A 117 9.29 18.26 -19.25
N ARG A 118 8.91 17.06 -18.78
CA ARG A 118 9.07 15.81 -19.57
C ARG A 118 8.35 15.85 -20.92
N GLN A 119 7.16 16.46 -20.99
CA GLN A 119 6.42 16.61 -22.24
C GLN A 119 7.11 17.57 -23.22
N LEU A 120 7.81 18.57 -22.73
CA LEU A 120 8.55 19.55 -23.55
C LEU A 120 9.89 18.96 -24.01
N GLU A 121 10.60 18.28 -23.13
CA GLU A 121 11.88 17.62 -23.44
C GLU A 121 11.72 16.46 -24.42
N GLY A 122 10.61 15.72 -24.37
CA GLY A 122 10.29 14.65 -25.34
C GLY A 122 9.70 15.14 -26.67
N ARG A 123 9.59 16.46 -26.88
CA ARG A 123 9.12 17.09 -28.13
C ARG A 123 10.24 17.81 -28.90
N LEU A 124 11.45 17.83 -28.35
CA LEU A 124 12.70 18.21 -29.03
C LEU A 124 13.39 16.95 -29.56
#